data_AF-A0A954UIU7-F1
#
_entry.id   AF-A0A954UIU7-F1
#
_cell.length_a   1.000
_cell.length_b   1.000
_cell.length_c   1.000
_cell.angle_alpha   90.00
_cell.angle_beta   90.00
_cell.angle_gamma   90.00
#
_symmetry.space_group_name_H-M   'P 1'
#
loop_
_entity.id
_entity.type
_entity.pdbx_description
1 polymer ?
#
loop_
_entity_poly.entity_id
_entity_poly.type
_entity_poly.pdbx_seq_one_letter_code
_entity_poly.pdbx_strand_id
1 'polypeptide(L)'
;MSQQLTELIESLMRCDSNSTASSDDQLRIRSQEQQQKHRFENALASVMSQIKTADFDEIIRSLAQTTSANQLDAARVRALLQTILQVGYQRDVVADDEVQTVALLVQLYRSWRDTPLPRGLLLALLVYRQSTPAWQAFADVVVTDPLSTPAAAVEAFTPFWRDVDADFTQLFPKLWDALGHTSVAVIVLDLANYLFRSGRLSVHPATTHAAQLVNLLGGIVERLEKFESDCRQHGVTDVEVAKQVSEGVALAVALADCFARIEFQPAMGKLYRMLDLSHRRARTEAAAALAKLGETAGSDALVEMAGEPLVRLRVHAYAKELGIFERIAESHRSEAAVAEAELVMYLADPSCFGFAPASIELEDARDLFWPGYEEPQTCYLFRFTYRLPQGELTNLALARPVPHVTGADLTDLDLRDVYAVYAGWHAEHDELRRVAIDLRLPEHERLVDQACQRLQAHLFHDLQPAFLADYFGTRIVVVSAVRGDMAGTVLVSPEQEVWVPQGSTLRPLTAEVAFDLFVGRDLLGRFNHWDDGGWSDNG
;
A
#
# COMPACT_ATOMS: atom_id res chain seq x y z
N MET A 1 5.98 -24.27 -15.68
CA MET A 1 6.67 -23.18 -14.97
C MET A 1 7.89 -23.64 -14.18
N SER A 2 7.85 -24.75 -13.42
CA SER A 2 9.02 -25.20 -12.62
C SER A 2 10.22 -25.65 -13.48
N GLN A 3 10.01 -26.26 -14.64
CA GLN A 3 11.10 -26.82 -15.48
C GLN A 3 11.86 -25.75 -16.30
N GLN A 4 11.16 -24.69 -16.75
CA GLN A 4 11.78 -23.56 -17.47
C GLN A 4 12.59 -22.64 -16.55
N LEU A 5 12.24 -22.58 -15.26
CA LEU A 5 13.01 -21.84 -14.25
C LEU A 5 14.33 -22.56 -13.92
N THR A 6 14.32 -23.90 -13.89
CA THR A 6 15.54 -24.72 -13.70
C THR A 6 16.47 -24.62 -14.90
N GLU A 7 15.97 -24.61 -16.14
CA GLU A 7 16.79 -24.40 -17.34
C GLU A 7 17.36 -22.97 -17.44
N LEU A 8 16.62 -21.96 -16.96
CA LEU A 8 17.12 -20.57 -16.89
C LEU A 8 18.21 -20.42 -15.82
N ILE A 9 18.06 -21.09 -14.67
CA ILE A 9 19.07 -21.12 -13.59
C ILE A 9 20.32 -21.89 -14.03
N GLU A 10 20.16 -23.03 -14.72
CA GLU A 10 21.30 -23.76 -15.29
C GLU A 10 21.98 -23.00 -16.44
N SER A 11 21.23 -22.23 -17.25
CA SER A 11 21.79 -21.36 -18.29
C SER A 11 22.53 -20.16 -17.69
N LEU A 12 22.03 -19.59 -16.59
CA LEU A 12 22.70 -18.50 -15.86
C LEU A 12 23.97 -19.02 -15.15
N MET A 13 23.95 -20.24 -14.62
CA MET A 13 25.13 -20.87 -14.02
C MET A 13 26.18 -21.33 -15.05
N ARG A 14 25.81 -21.52 -16.33
CA ARG A 14 26.76 -21.82 -17.41
C ARG A 14 27.37 -20.57 -18.06
N CYS A 15 26.82 -19.38 -17.82
CA CYS A 15 27.38 -18.13 -18.35
C CYS A 15 28.57 -17.57 -17.55
N ASP A 16 28.81 -18.04 -16.33
CA ASP A 16 29.93 -17.59 -15.47
C ASP A 16 31.26 -18.34 -15.69
N SER A 17 31.31 -19.35 -16.56
CA SER A 17 32.50 -20.21 -16.71
C SER A 17 33.44 -19.87 -17.87
N ASN A 18 33.39 -18.66 -18.43
CA ASN A 18 34.34 -18.20 -19.47
C ASN A 18 35.14 -16.95 -19.08
N SER A 19 35.44 -16.77 -17.79
CA SER A 19 36.48 -15.86 -17.34
C SER A 19 37.77 -16.63 -17.11
N THR A 20 38.76 -16.47 -18.00
CA THR A 20 40.14 -16.95 -17.84
C THR A 20 40.92 -16.11 -16.83
N ALA A 21 40.33 -15.78 -15.68
CA ALA A 21 41.00 -15.11 -14.58
C ALA A 21 41.58 -16.17 -13.62
N SER A 22 42.83 -15.98 -13.20
CA SER A 22 43.50 -16.87 -12.25
C SER A 22 42.72 -16.96 -10.93
N SER A 23 42.81 -18.08 -10.20
CA SER A 23 42.26 -18.21 -8.83
C SER A 23 42.71 -17.09 -7.89
N ASP A 24 43.90 -16.52 -8.13
CA ASP A 24 44.43 -15.37 -7.38
C ASP A 24 43.74 -14.05 -7.74
N ASP A 25 43.28 -13.90 -8.99
CA ASP A 25 42.55 -12.70 -9.42
C ASP A 25 41.15 -12.69 -8.83
N GLN A 26 40.49 -13.85 -8.73
CA GLN A 26 39.18 -13.96 -8.07
C GLN A 26 39.24 -13.66 -6.57
N LEU A 27 40.31 -14.11 -5.88
CA LEU A 27 40.54 -13.79 -4.47
C LEU A 27 40.82 -12.29 -4.24
N ARG A 28 41.57 -11.66 -5.15
CA ARG A 28 41.82 -10.21 -5.12
C ARG A 28 40.55 -9.40 -5.35
N ILE A 29 39.72 -9.81 -6.31
CA ILE A 29 38.43 -9.16 -6.59
C ILE A 29 37.53 -9.24 -5.35
N ARG A 30 37.34 -10.44 -4.75
CA ARG A 30 36.53 -10.60 -3.53
C ARG A 30 37.06 -9.80 -2.35
N SER A 31 38.39 -9.76 -2.16
CA SER A 31 39.00 -8.96 -1.10
C SER A 31 38.81 -7.45 -1.31
N GLN A 32 38.85 -6.99 -2.57
CA GLN A 32 38.59 -5.59 -2.90
C GLN A 32 37.12 -5.22 -2.69
N GLU A 33 36.18 -6.07 -3.12
CA GLU A 33 34.74 -5.91 -2.88
C GLU A 33 34.41 -5.85 -1.39
N GLN A 34 35.00 -6.74 -0.58
CA GLN A 34 34.79 -6.76 0.87
C GLN A 34 35.37 -5.53 1.56
N GLN A 35 36.53 -5.04 1.11
CA GLN A 35 37.13 -3.80 1.64
C GLN A 35 36.31 -2.57 1.23
N GLN A 36 35.78 -2.52 0.02
CA GLN A 36 34.88 -1.46 -0.44
C GLN A 36 33.59 -1.45 0.37
N LYS A 37 32.98 -2.62 0.60
CA LYS A 37 31.79 -2.77 1.44
C LYS A 37 32.02 -2.24 2.86
N HIS A 38 33.14 -2.61 3.50
CA HIS A 38 33.44 -2.17 4.86
C HIS A 38 33.70 -0.66 4.95
N ARG A 39 34.42 -0.07 3.98
CA ARG A 39 34.62 1.39 3.90
C ARG A 39 33.29 2.12 3.76
N PHE A 40 32.38 1.59 2.95
CA PHE A 40 31.04 2.14 2.78
C PHE A 40 30.20 2.04 4.06
N GLU A 41 30.23 0.90 4.76
CA GLU A 41 29.51 0.74 6.03
C GLU A 41 29.98 1.74 7.09
N ASN A 42 31.29 1.97 7.18
CA ASN A 42 31.85 2.97 8.09
C ASN A 42 31.44 4.40 7.69
N ALA A 43 31.42 4.70 6.39
CA ALA A 43 30.99 6.00 5.89
C ALA A 43 29.49 6.23 6.09
N LEU A 44 28.64 5.21 5.87
CA LEU A 44 27.20 5.29 6.11
C LEU A 44 26.89 5.44 7.60
N ALA A 45 27.60 4.72 8.47
CA ALA A 45 27.52 4.92 9.91
C ALA A 45 27.95 6.34 10.32
N SER A 46 28.98 6.89 9.67
CA SER A 46 29.41 8.27 9.86
C SER A 46 28.30 9.26 9.48
N VAL A 47 27.70 9.14 8.29
CA VAL A 47 26.59 10.00 7.86
C VAL A 47 25.40 9.85 8.83
N MET A 48 25.02 8.62 9.20
CA MET A 48 23.94 8.36 10.16
C MET A 48 24.19 9.01 11.53
N SER A 49 25.44 9.00 12.00
CA SER A 49 25.81 9.68 13.25
C SER A 49 25.73 11.20 13.13
N GLN A 50 26.04 11.74 11.95
CA GLN A 50 26.01 13.17 11.64
C GLN A 50 24.59 13.69 11.44
N ILE A 51 23.64 12.87 10.97
CA ILE A 51 22.26 13.31 10.67
C ILE A 51 21.62 14.08 11.84
N LYS A 52 21.93 13.71 13.09
CA LYS A 52 21.37 14.38 14.27
C LYS A 52 22.00 15.74 14.58
N THR A 53 23.20 16.04 14.09
CA THR A 53 23.99 17.20 14.55
C THR A 53 24.53 18.08 13.43
N ALA A 54 24.78 17.52 12.25
CA ALA A 54 25.35 18.22 11.10
C ALA A 54 24.29 18.99 10.32
N ASP A 55 24.74 20.02 9.60
CA ASP A 55 23.90 20.75 8.66
C ASP A 55 23.56 19.88 7.44
N PHE A 56 22.39 20.11 6.84
CA PHE A 56 21.91 19.37 5.67
C PHE A 56 22.93 19.38 4.53
N ASP A 57 23.55 20.51 4.25
CA ASP A 57 24.55 20.66 3.19
C ASP A 57 25.84 19.87 3.48
N GLU A 58 26.20 19.70 4.75
CA GLU A 58 27.31 18.84 5.15
C GLU A 58 26.97 17.36 4.94
N ILE A 59 25.74 16.95 5.28
CA ILE A 59 25.25 15.59 5.04
C ILE A 59 25.26 15.26 3.54
N ILE A 60 24.79 16.16 2.68
CA ILE A 60 24.79 15.95 1.21
C ILE A 60 26.22 15.87 0.67
N ARG A 61 27.14 16.72 1.14
CA ARG A 61 28.56 16.65 0.76
C ARG A 61 29.21 15.33 1.20
N SER A 62 28.96 14.89 2.43
CA SER A 62 29.43 13.60 2.95
C SER A 62 28.87 12.43 2.14
N LEU A 63 27.59 12.48 1.76
CA LEU A 63 26.97 11.49 0.89
C LEU A 63 27.62 11.46 -0.50
N ALA A 64 27.84 12.61 -1.12
CA ALA A 64 28.48 12.72 -2.43
C ALA A 64 29.90 12.15 -2.45
N GLN A 65 30.68 12.40 -1.40
CA GLN A 65 32.03 11.85 -1.25
C GLN A 65 32.00 10.32 -1.10
N THR A 66 31.05 9.80 -0.31
CA THR A 66 30.93 8.38 0.03
C THR A 66 30.48 7.52 -1.16
N THR A 67 29.67 8.07 -2.05
CA THR A 67 28.93 7.31 -3.08
C THR A 67 29.60 7.32 -4.45
N SER A 68 30.82 7.86 -4.54
CA SER A 68 31.65 7.85 -5.74
C SER A 68 32.24 6.47 -6.12
N ALA A 69 31.93 5.41 -5.35
CA ALA A 69 32.39 4.04 -5.59
C ALA A 69 31.20 3.14 -6.02
N ASN A 70 31.30 2.55 -7.21
CA ASN A 70 30.27 1.71 -7.82
C ASN A 70 29.92 0.47 -6.99
N GLN A 71 28.66 0.02 -7.12
CA GLN A 71 27.96 -1.05 -6.37
C GLN A 71 27.44 -0.64 -4.99
N LEU A 72 26.44 0.23 -5.00
CA LEU A 72 25.67 0.59 -3.80
C LEU A 72 24.48 -0.36 -3.64
N ASP A 73 24.26 -0.81 -2.40
CA ASP A 73 23.00 -1.44 -2.00
C ASP A 73 21.89 -0.37 -2.03
N ALA A 74 21.06 -0.42 -3.08
CA ALA A 74 20.00 0.55 -3.32
C ALA A 74 19.01 0.66 -2.15
N ALA A 75 18.77 -0.43 -1.41
CA ALA A 75 17.86 -0.42 -0.27
C ALA A 75 18.42 0.40 0.89
N ARG A 76 19.72 0.26 1.19
CA ARG A 76 20.40 1.04 2.24
C ARG A 76 20.49 2.52 1.88
N VAL A 77 20.84 2.84 0.63
CA VAL A 77 20.87 4.23 0.16
C VAL A 77 19.48 4.85 0.25
N ARG A 78 18.43 4.12 -0.13
CA ARG A 78 17.05 4.57 0.00
C ARG A 78 16.69 4.87 1.46
N ALA A 79 16.98 3.96 2.39
CA ALA A 79 16.70 4.16 3.82
C ALA A 79 17.45 5.38 4.39
N LEU A 80 18.70 5.58 3.98
CA LEU A 80 19.48 6.76 4.37
C LEU A 80 18.85 8.05 3.86
N LEU A 81 18.50 8.12 2.57
CA LEU A 81 17.84 9.29 1.98
C LEU A 81 16.49 9.57 2.62
N GLN A 82 15.70 8.53 2.92
CA GLN A 82 14.43 8.68 3.66
C GLN A 82 14.66 9.27 5.05
N THR A 83 15.70 8.83 5.75
CA THR A 83 16.09 9.41 7.04
C THR A 83 16.50 10.88 6.89
N ILE A 84 17.29 11.22 5.87
CA ILE A 84 17.69 12.60 5.57
C ILE A 84 16.45 13.46 5.28
N LEU A 85 15.49 12.96 4.51
CA LEU A 85 14.23 13.65 4.22
C LEU A 85 13.39 13.88 5.48
N GLN A 86 13.29 12.89 6.37
CA GLN A 86 12.58 13.03 7.64
C GLN A 86 13.23 14.05 8.58
N VAL A 87 14.56 14.10 8.63
CA VAL A 87 15.29 15.01 9.53
C VAL A 87 15.42 16.42 8.93
N GLY A 88 15.69 16.52 7.63
CA GLY A 88 15.75 17.81 6.92
C GLY A 88 14.44 18.57 6.99
N TYR A 89 13.31 17.87 7.00
CA TYR A 89 11.99 18.47 7.24
C TYR A 89 11.88 19.28 8.53
N GLN A 90 12.61 18.91 9.59
CA GLN A 90 12.52 19.58 10.88
C GLN A 90 13.39 20.84 10.98
N ARG A 91 14.19 21.16 9.96
CA ARG A 91 15.18 22.23 10.01
C ARG A 91 14.94 23.23 8.88
N ASP A 92 14.50 24.44 9.25
CA ASP A 92 14.47 25.63 8.40
C ASP A 92 15.91 26.04 8.11
N VAL A 93 16.52 25.48 7.06
CA VAL A 93 17.91 25.79 6.70
C VAL A 93 17.95 26.68 5.47
N VAL A 94 18.08 27.98 5.71
CA VAL A 94 18.63 28.92 4.73
C VAL A 94 20.12 28.62 4.61
N ALA A 95 20.55 28.04 3.49
CA ALA A 95 21.93 27.65 3.27
C ALA A 95 22.79 28.78 2.67
N ASP A 96 24.04 28.91 3.12
CA ASP A 96 25.02 29.86 2.59
C ASP A 96 25.56 29.47 1.18
N ASP A 97 25.40 28.21 0.74
CA ASP A 97 25.96 27.68 -0.52
C ASP A 97 24.97 26.80 -1.31
N GLU A 98 23.76 27.32 -1.49
CA GLU A 98 22.66 26.60 -2.14
C GLU A 98 22.98 26.09 -3.55
N VAL A 99 23.64 26.92 -4.36
CA VAL A 99 23.93 26.57 -5.76
C VAL A 99 24.83 25.36 -5.85
N GLN A 100 25.84 25.25 -4.97
CA GLN A 100 26.74 24.10 -4.96
C GLN A 100 26.02 22.83 -4.48
N THR A 101 25.18 22.93 -3.46
CA THR A 101 24.38 21.79 -2.96
C THR A 101 23.42 21.26 -4.03
N VAL A 102 22.72 22.15 -4.75
CA VAL A 102 21.87 21.77 -5.89
C VAL A 102 22.68 21.07 -6.98
N ALA A 103 23.85 21.60 -7.34
CA ALA A 103 24.72 20.99 -8.35
C ALA A 103 25.19 19.58 -7.94
N LEU A 104 25.51 19.38 -6.65
CA LEU A 104 25.91 18.08 -6.11
C LEU A 104 24.76 17.06 -6.16
N LEU A 105 23.54 17.45 -5.80
CA LEU A 105 22.36 16.58 -5.90
C LEU A 105 22.09 16.15 -7.35
N VAL A 106 22.19 17.07 -8.30
CA VAL A 106 22.05 16.77 -9.74
C VAL A 106 23.17 15.84 -10.22
N GLN A 107 24.40 16.03 -9.75
CA GLN A 107 25.53 15.15 -10.08
C GLN A 107 25.30 13.73 -9.56
N LEU A 108 24.87 13.59 -8.30
CA LEU A 108 24.52 12.29 -7.70
C LEU A 108 23.38 11.61 -8.46
N TYR A 109 22.36 12.37 -8.82
CA TYR A 109 21.23 11.86 -9.60
C TYR A 109 21.69 11.24 -10.93
N ARG A 110 22.61 11.92 -11.61
CA ARG A 110 23.16 11.47 -12.90
C ARG A 110 24.13 10.31 -12.77
N SER A 111 24.83 10.17 -11.64
CA SER A 111 25.75 9.04 -11.44
C SER A 111 25.01 7.74 -11.07
N TRP A 112 23.78 7.82 -10.58
CA TRP A 112 22.99 6.68 -10.10
C TRP A 112 21.95 6.15 -11.09
N ARG A 113 22.22 6.23 -12.40
CA ARG A 113 21.24 5.89 -13.46
C ARG A 113 20.56 4.53 -13.29
N ASP A 114 21.29 3.54 -12.78
CA ASP A 114 20.83 2.15 -12.65
C ASP A 114 20.04 1.89 -11.34
N THR A 115 19.84 2.89 -10.47
CA THR A 115 19.11 2.75 -9.19
C THR A 115 17.92 3.72 -9.12
N PRO A 116 16.75 3.36 -9.66
CA PRO A 116 15.65 4.32 -9.90
C PRO A 116 15.02 4.91 -8.63
N LEU A 117 14.86 4.12 -7.56
CA LEU A 117 14.24 4.62 -6.31
C LEU A 117 15.12 5.66 -5.59
N PRO A 118 16.43 5.41 -5.34
CA PRO A 118 17.33 6.46 -4.83
C PRO A 118 17.33 7.74 -5.66
N ARG A 119 17.25 7.64 -7.00
CA ARG A 119 17.13 8.83 -7.88
C ARG A 119 15.88 9.65 -7.60
N GLY A 120 14.74 9.00 -7.34
CA GLY A 120 13.50 9.68 -6.97
C GLY A 120 13.66 10.50 -5.69
N LEU A 121 14.28 9.92 -4.66
CA LEU A 121 14.53 10.61 -3.39
C LEU A 121 15.54 11.76 -3.50
N LEU A 122 16.53 11.67 -4.39
CA LEU A 122 17.43 12.80 -4.67
C LEU A 122 16.68 14.00 -5.28
N LEU A 123 15.72 13.75 -6.17
CA LEU A 123 14.86 14.81 -6.69
C LEU A 123 13.92 15.34 -5.61
N ALA A 124 13.40 14.48 -4.73
CA ALA A 124 12.60 14.94 -3.59
C ALA A 124 13.39 15.92 -2.71
N LEU A 125 14.69 15.66 -2.45
CA LEU A 125 15.57 16.58 -1.71
C LEU A 125 15.66 17.96 -2.37
N LEU A 126 15.68 18.05 -3.71
CA LEU A 126 15.62 19.34 -4.41
C LEU A 126 14.30 20.06 -4.16
N VAL A 127 13.18 19.34 -4.12
CA VAL A 127 11.86 19.95 -3.85
C VAL A 127 11.79 20.49 -2.42
N TYR A 128 12.30 19.75 -1.44
CA TYR A 128 12.29 20.16 -0.02
C TYR A 128 13.06 21.45 0.27
N ARG A 129 13.99 21.84 -0.61
CA ARG A 129 14.74 23.10 -0.47
C ARG A 129 13.88 24.33 -0.65
N GLN A 130 12.72 24.21 -1.31
CA GLN A 130 11.76 25.30 -1.54
C GLN A 130 12.38 26.58 -2.13
N SER A 131 13.42 26.43 -2.96
CA SER A 131 14.13 27.55 -3.56
C SER A 131 14.06 27.53 -5.08
N THR A 132 14.14 28.71 -5.69
CA THR A 132 14.12 28.85 -7.16
C THR A 132 15.19 28.03 -7.85
N PRO A 133 16.48 28.04 -7.42
CA PRO A 133 17.51 27.25 -8.09
C PRO A 133 17.24 25.74 -8.01
N ALA A 134 16.75 25.25 -6.87
CA ALA A 134 16.49 23.83 -6.67
C ALA A 134 15.29 23.33 -7.50
N TRP A 135 14.21 24.12 -7.58
CA TRP A 135 13.02 23.76 -8.36
C TRP A 135 13.23 23.89 -9.86
N GLN A 136 14.01 24.87 -10.30
CA GLN A 136 14.47 24.93 -11.68
C GLN A 136 15.31 23.69 -12.00
N ALA A 137 16.31 23.36 -11.17
CA ALA A 137 17.11 22.15 -11.37
C ALA A 137 16.27 20.87 -11.39
N PHE A 138 15.25 20.78 -10.53
CA PHE A 138 14.28 19.68 -10.55
C PHE A 138 13.57 19.58 -11.91
N ALA A 139 12.96 20.67 -12.39
CA ALA A 139 12.25 20.68 -13.67
C ALA A 139 13.18 20.35 -14.84
N ASP A 140 14.39 20.91 -14.86
CA ASP A 140 15.43 20.63 -15.85
C ASP A 140 15.77 19.14 -15.92
N VAL A 141 16.00 18.53 -14.76
CA VAL A 141 16.39 17.12 -14.68
C VAL A 141 15.24 16.21 -15.08
N VAL A 142 14.01 16.47 -14.62
CA VAL A 142 12.84 15.65 -14.99
C VAL A 142 12.58 15.68 -16.49
N VAL A 143 12.81 16.82 -17.15
CA VAL A 143 12.63 16.94 -18.62
C VAL A 143 13.78 16.27 -19.40
N THR A 144 15.03 16.44 -18.95
CA THR A 144 16.21 16.02 -19.74
C THR A 144 16.69 14.60 -19.44
N ASP A 145 16.46 14.09 -18.23
CA ASP A 145 16.88 12.77 -17.76
C ASP A 145 15.78 12.22 -16.83
N PRO A 146 14.58 11.89 -17.36
CA PRO A 146 13.42 11.50 -16.58
C PRO A 146 13.69 10.21 -15.78
N LEU A 147 12.94 10.05 -14.69
CA LEU A 147 12.94 8.82 -13.92
C LEU A 147 12.40 7.66 -14.78
N SER A 148 12.95 6.46 -14.61
CA SER A 148 12.58 5.30 -15.44
C SER A 148 11.31 4.57 -14.98
N THR A 149 10.78 4.89 -13.79
CA THR A 149 9.60 4.22 -13.22
C THR A 149 8.61 5.21 -12.61
N PRO A 150 7.29 4.96 -12.70
CA PRO A 150 6.28 5.78 -12.05
C PRO A 150 6.43 5.85 -10.52
N ALA A 151 6.83 4.75 -9.87
CA ALA A 151 7.04 4.71 -8.43
C ALA A 151 8.12 5.71 -7.97
N ALA A 152 9.25 5.77 -8.67
CA ALA A 152 10.28 6.78 -8.38
C ALA A 152 9.77 8.21 -8.62
N ALA A 153 8.94 8.41 -9.65
CA ALA A 153 8.34 9.71 -9.95
C ALA A 153 7.40 10.17 -8.82
N VAL A 154 6.58 9.28 -8.29
CA VAL A 154 5.74 9.58 -7.12
C VAL A 154 6.59 10.00 -5.91
N GLU A 155 7.66 9.27 -5.61
CA GLU A 155 8.58 9.64 -4.52
C GLU A 155 9.19 11.03 -4.72
N ALA A 156 9.62 11.35 -5.94
CA ALA A 156 10.22 12.64 -6.28
C ALA A 156 9.26 13.83 -6.12
N PHE A 157 7.99 13.65 -6.48
CA PHE A 157 6.99 14.72 -6.50
C PHE A 157 6.22 14.86 -5.18
N THR A 158 6.14 13.81 -4.36
CA THR A 158 5.43 13.78 -3.06
C THR A 158 5.59 15.06 -2.22
N PRO A 159 6.77 15.71 -2.13
CA PRO A 159 6.93 16.89 -1.29
C PRO A 159 6.09 18.10 -1.73
N PHE A 160 5.71 18.23 -3.01
CA PHE A 160 4.91 19.37 -3.49
C PHE A 160 3.50 19.44 -2.89
N TRP A 161 2.97 18.33 -2.38
CA TRP A 161 1.64 18.32 -1.74
C TRP A 161 1.65 18.83 -0.30
N ARG A 162 2.82 19.13 0.28
CA ARG A 162 2.95 19.43 1.72
C ARG A 162 2.95 20.91 2.07
N ASP A 163 3.43 21.77 1.18
CA ASP A 163 3.72 23.18 1.48
C ASP A 163 2.63 24.13 0.95
N VAL A 164 2.24 25.15 1.71
CA VAL A 164 1.09 26.03 1.43
C VAL A 164 1.47 27.35 0.74
N ASP A 165 2.71 27.85 0.88
CA ASP A 165 3.08 29.23 0.49
C ASP A 165 4.11 29.34 -0.65
N ALA A 166 4.32 28.21 -1.33
CA ALA A 166 5.22 28.02 -2.46
C ALA A 166 4.79 28.74 -3.77
N ASP A 167 5.72 29.40 -4.47
CA ASP A 167 5.49 29.95 -5.83
C ASP A 167 5.72 28.89 -6.93
N PHE A 168 4.67 28.12 -7.21
CA PHE A 168 4.70 27.05 -8.21
C PHE A 168 4.79 27.55 -9.67
N THR A 169 4.69 28.85 -9.92
CA THR A 169 4.83 29.39 -11.28
C THR A 169 6.24 29.18 -11.83
N GLN A 170 7.22 28.89 -10.98
CA GLN A 170 8.60 28.61 -11.38
C GLN A 170 8.78 27.23 -12.03
N LEU A 171 7.86 26.29 -11.80
CA LEU A 171 7.90 24.95 -12.40
C LEU A 171 7.34 24.94 -13.82
N PHE A 172 6.35 25.79 -14.10
CA PHE A 172 5.67 25.85 -15.39
C PHE A 172 6.13 27.10 -16.18
N PRO A 173 6.31 27.01 -17.51
CA PRO A 173 5.91 25.93 -18.39
C PRO A 173 6.94 24.78 -18.48
N LYS A 174 8.15 24.90 -17.92
CA LYS A 174 9.23 23.93 -18.19
C LYS A 174 8.88 22.49 -17.87
N LEU A 175 8.27 22.24 -16.72
CA LEU A 175 7.85 20.90 -16.30
C LEU A 175 6.81 20.28 -17.25
N TRP A 176 6.09 21.09 -18.02
CA TRP A 176 5.15 20.62 -19.03
C TRP A 176 5.83 19.81 -20.14
N ASP A 177 7.09 20.14 -20.47
CA ASP A 177 7.86 19.41 -21.48
C ASP A 177 8.11 17.95 -21.07
N ALA A 178 7.97 17.61 -19.78
CA ALA A 178 8.10 16.26 -19.27
C ALA A 178 6.93 15.34 -19.63
N LEU A 179 5.81 15.86 -20.15
CA LEU A 179 4.68 15.02 -20.60
C LEU A 179 5.04 14.07 -21.75
N GLY A 180 6.15 14.33 -22.46
CA GLY A 180 6.69 13.40 -23.45
C GLY A 180 7.20 12.07 -22.85
N HIS A 181 7.37 12.00 -21.52
CA HIS A 181 7.92 10.84 -20.82
C HIS A 181 6.84 10.14 -20.01
N THR A 182 6.51 8.90 -20.38
CA THR A 182 5.38 8.14 -19.80
C THR A 182 5.49 7.92 -18.29
N SER A 183 6.70 7.76 -17.78
CA SER A 183 6.98 7.52 -16.35
C SER A 183 6.64 8.70 -15.43
N VAL A 184 6.58 9.93 -15.98
CA VAL A 184 6.32 11.16 -15.21
C VAL A 184 5.09 11.93 -15.68
N ALA A 185 4.55 11.61 -16.86
CA ALA A 185 3.43 12.35 -17.44
C ALA A 185 2.20 12.42 -16.50
N VAL A 186 1.83 11.31 -15.87
CA VAL A 186 0.69 11.24 -14.94
C VAL A 186 0.90 12.17 -13.74
N ILE A 187 2.05 12.08 -13.07
CA ILE A 187 2.30 12.84 -11.84
C ILE A 187 2.45 14.34 -12.12
N VAL A 188 2.96 14.72 -13.31
CA VAL A 188 3.01 16.13 -13.75
C VAL A 188 1.60 16.69 -13.97
N LEU A 189 0.72 15.92 -14.62
CA LEU A 189 -0.69 16.31 -14.78
C LEU A 189 -1.41 16.39 -13.43
N ASP A 190 -1.23 15.41 -12.56
CA ASP A 190 -1.82 15.39 -11.22
C ASP A 190 -1.36 16.57 -10.37
N LEU A 191 -0.07 16.94 -10.46
CA LEU A 191 0.45 18.13 -9.79
C LEU A 191 -0.20 19.40 -10.36
N ALA A 192 -0.26 19.57 -11.68
CA ALA A 192 -0.92 20.72 -12.31
C ALA A 192 -2.40 20.84 -11.90
N ASN A 193 -3.13 19.72 -11.95
CA ASN A 193 -4.52 19.60 -11.54
C ASN A 193 -4.70 20.00 -10.06
N TYR A 194 -3.86 19.47 -9.17
CA TYR A 194 -3.90 19.76 -7.74
C TYR A 194 -3.63 21.24 -7.46
N LEU A 195 -2.56 21.80 -8.04
CA LEU A 195 -2.16 23.19 -7.80
C LEU A 195 -3.22 24.18 -8.29
N PHE A 196 -3.85 23.90 -9.44
CA PHE A 196 -4.98 24.69 -9.90
C PHE A 196 -6.20 24.55 -8.98
N ARG A 197 -6.57 23.32 -8.58
CA ARG A 197 -7.71 23.07 -7.65
C ARG A 197 -7.57 23.81 -6.33
N SER A 198 -6.36 23.82 -5.79
CA SER A 198 -6.02 24.42 -4.50
C SER A 198 -5.82 25.94 -4.60
N GLY A 199 -6.01 26.55 -5.77
CA GLY A 199 -5.86 27.99 -5.99
C GLY A 199 -4.41 28.48 -6.02
N ARG A 200 -3.43 27.58 -6.09
CA ARG A 200 -2.00 27.88 -6.09
C ARG A 200 -1.45 28.25 -7.47
N LEU A 201 -2.20 27.89 -8.52
CA LEU A 201 -2.00 28.41 -9.87
C LEU A 201 -3.27 29.11 -10.31
N SER A 202 -3.14 30.36 -10.78
CA SER A 202 -4.26 31.14 -11.33
C SER A 202 -4.68 30.68 -12.73
N VAL A 203 -3.75 30.08 -13.48
CA VAL A 203 -3.99 29.53 -14.82
C VAL A 203 -3.47 28.10 -14.86
N HIS A 204 -4.31 27.19 -15.32
CA HIS A 204 -3.90 25.80 -15.49
C HIS A 204 -2.87 25.66 -16.63
N PRO A 205 -1.72 24.98 -16.42
CA PRO A 205 -0.68 24.83 -17.45
C PRO A 205 -1.16 24.19 -18.77
N ALA A 206 -2.16 23.32 -18.69
CA ALA A 206 -2.75 22.64 -19.85
C ALA A 206 -3.50 23.54 -20.84
N THR A 207 -3.89 24.75 -20.44
CA THR A 207 -4.79 25.60 -21.24
C THR A 207 -4.24 25.87 -22.65
N THR A 208 -2.93 26.06 -22.80
CA THR A 208 -2.28 26.29 -24.11
C THR A 208 -2.09 25.02 -24.94
N HIS A 209 -2.27 23.84 -24.35
CA HIS A 209 -2.01 22.53 -24.96
C HIS A 209 -3.26 21.63 -25.06
N ALA A 210 -4.43 22.15 -24.70
CA ALA A 210 -5.66 21.36 -24.54
C ALA A 210 -6.01 20.52 -25.79
N ALA A 211 -5.84 21.07 -27.00
CA ALA A 211 -6.10 20.33 -28.24
C ALA A 211 -5.15 19.13 -28.43
N GLN A 212 -3.88 19.25 -28.05
CA GLN A 212 -2.90 18.16 -28.12
C GLN A 212 -3.25 17.06 -27.11
N LEU A 213 -3.66 17.46 -25.90
CA LEU A 213 -4.10 16.53 -24.86
C LEU A 213 -5.36 15.75 -25.27
N VAL A 214 -6.29 16.37 -26.01
CA VAL A 214 -7.49 15.66 -26.50
C VAL A 214 -7.11 14.54 -27.47
N ASN A 215 -6.11 14.78 -28.32
CA ASN A 215 -5.59 13.74 -29.20
C ASN A 215 -4.91 12.62 -28.41
N LEU A 216 -4.16 12.97 -27.36
CA LEU A 216 -3.54 12.01 -26.46
C LEU A 216 -4.59 11.13 -25.76
N LEU A 217 -5.62 11.74 -25.15
CA LEU A 217 -6.73 10.99 -24.54
C LEU A 217 -7.40 10.07 -25.57
N GLY A 218 -7.64 10.57 -26.79
CA GLY A 218 -8.22 9.77 -27.86
C GLY A 218 -7.39 8.52 -28.21
N GLY A 219 -6.07 8.64 -28.29
CA GLY A 219 -5.18 7.51 -28.56
C GLY A 219 -5.10 6.51 -27.40
N ILE A 220 -5.19 6.99 -26.15
CA ILE A 220 -5.23 6.12 -24.96
C ILE A 220 -6.54 5.33 -24.92
N VAL A 221 -7.69 6.01 -25.07
CA VAL A 221 -9.01 5.37 -25.06
C VAL A 221 -9.11 4.33 -26.18
N GLU A 222 -8.67 4.65 -27.39
CA GLU A 222 -8.64 3.67 -28.50
C GLU A 222 -7.79 2.43 -28.18
N ARG A 223 -6.67 2.60 -27.46
CA ARG A 223 -5.82 1.47 -27.05
C ARG A 223 -6.51 0.62 -25.98
N LEU A 224 -7.16 1.25 -25.01
CA LEU A 224 -7.91 0.55 -23.95
C LEU A 224 -9.10 -0.23 -24.54
N GLU A 225 -9.85 0.34 -25.48
CA GLU A 225 -10.93 -0.36 -26.20
C GLU A 225 -10.43 -1.61 -26.95
N LYS A 226 -9.25 -1.52 -27.59
CA LYS A 226 -8.61 -2.68 -28.25
C LYS A 226 -8.27 -3.77 -27.24
N PHE A 227 -7.71 -3.40 -26.09
CA PHE A 227 -7.42 -4.39 -25.04
C PHE A 227 -8.69 -5.10 -24.56
N GLU A 228 -9.78 -4.36 -24.32
CA GLU A 228 -11.06 -4.96 -23.90
C GLU A 228 -11.63 -5.94 -24.94
N SER A 229 -11.48 -5.62 -26.23
CA SER A 229 -11.94 -6.46 -27.34
C SER A 229 -11.09 -7.73 -27.49
N ASP A 230 -9.78 -7.63 -27.24
CA ASP A 230 -8.80 -8.70 -27.47
C ASP A 230 -8.43 -9.48 -26.19
N CYS A 231 -9.15 -9.28 -25.07
CA CYS A 231 -8.90 -9.94 -23.78
C CYS A 231 -8.84 -11.48 -23.83
N ARG A 232 -9.38 -12.12 -24.88
CA ARG A 232 -9.28 -13.59 -25.06
C ARG A 232 -7.96 -14.06 -25.67
N GLN A 233 -7.21 -13.17 -26.33
CA GLN A 233 -5.92 -13.48 -26.97
C GLN A 233 -4.73 -13.21 -26.04
N HIS A 234 -4.88 -12.23 -25.15
CA HIS A 234 -3.89 -11.87 -24.13
C HIS A 234 -4.36 -12.47 -22.80
N GLY A 235 -3.86 -13.65 -22.44
CA GLY A 235 -4.21 -14.26 -21.16
C GLY A 235 -3.91 -13.31 -19.98
N VAL A 236 -4.66 -13.45 -18.89
CA VAL A 236 -4.58 -12.68 -17.63
C VAL A 236 -3.17 -12.69 -16.98
N THR A 237 -2.23 -13.47 -17.52
CA THR A 237 -0.85 -13.62 -17.06
C THR A 237 0.16 -12.67 -17.71
N ASP A 238 -0.23 -11.84 -18.68
CA ASP A 238 0.69 -10.89 -19.31
C ASP A 238 0.87 -9.63 -18.44
N VAL A 239 1.94 -9.65 -17.63
CA VAL A 239 2.34 -8.56 -16.73
C VAL A 239 2.54 -7.25 -17.51
N GLU A 240 3.04 -7.32 -18.74
CA GLU A 240 3.32 -6.12 -19.53
C GLU A 240 2.02 -5.49 -20.04
N VAL A 241 1.04 -6.31 -20.45
CA VAL A 241 -0.30 -5.82 -20.81
C VAL A 241 -1.00 -5.19 -19.60
N ALA A 242 -0.96 -5.85 -18.44
CA ALA A 242 -1.55 -5.30 -17.20
C ALA A 242 -0.92 -3.95 -16.83
N LYS A 243 0.40 -3.83 -16.96
CA LYS A 243 1.12 -2.57 -16.76
C LYS A 243 0.69 -1.49 -17.74
N GLN A 244 0.61 -1.79 -19.04
CA GLN A 244 0.18 -0.83 -20.06
C GLN A 244 -1.26 -0.35 -19.85
N VAL A 245 -2.18 -1.26 -19.47
CA VAL A 245 -3.55 -0.90 -19.11
C VAL A 245 -3.55 0.02 -17.89
N SER A 246 -2.81 -0.32 -16.84
CA SER A 246 -2.72 0.51 -15.62
C SER A 246 -2.17 1.91 -15.91
N GLU A 247 -1.09 2.02 -16.68
CA GLU A 247 -0.50 3.31 -17.07
C GLU A 247 -1.45 4.12 -17.96
N GLY A 248 -2.11 3.47 -18.93
CA GLY A 248 -3.10 4.10 -19.80
C GLY A 248 -4.30 4.64 -19.02
N VAL A 249 -4.84 3.85 -18.09
CA VAL A 249 -5.95 4.28 -17.21
C VAL A 249 -5.51 5.45 -16.34
N ALA A 250 -4.34 5.39 -15.70
CA ALA A 250 -3.85 6.47 -14.85
C ALA A 250 -3.73 7.80 -15.62
N LEU A 251 -3.20 7.75 -16.85
CA LEU A 251 -3.08 8.93 -17.70
C LEU A 251 -4.44 9.44 -18.20
N ALA A 252 -5.35 8.55 -18.59
CA ALA A 252 -6.71 8.92 -18.99
C ALA A 252 -7.46 9.63 -17.85
N VAL A 253 -7.33 9.13 -16.62
CA VAL A 253 -7.92 9.73 -15.40
C VAL A 253 -7.38 11.13 -15.16
N ALA A 254 -6.05 11.31 -15.20
CA ALA A 254 -5.42 12.62 -15.00
C ALA A 254 -5.85 13.63 -16.09
N LEU A 255 -6.01 13.18 -17.34
CA LEU A 255 -6.50 13.98 -18.46
C LEU A 255 -7.98 14.35 -18.30
N ALA A 256 -8.84 13.45 -17.82
CA ALA A 256 -10.24 13.74 -17.56
C ALA A 256 -10.42 14.83 -16.49
N ASP A 257 -9.71 14.74 -15.36
CA ASP A 257 -9.72 15.80 -14.34
C ASP A 257 -9.16 17.11 -14.91
N CYS A 258 -8.11 17.03 -15.73
CA CYS A 258 -7.56 18.20 -16.41
C CYS A 258 -8.59 18.91 -17.28
N PHE A 259 -9.28 18.21 -18.19
CA PHE A 259 -10.29 18.82 -19.07
C PHE A 259 -11.47 19.42 -18.32
N ALA A 260 -11.90 18.77 -17.23
CA ALA A 260 -12.93 19.31 -16.35
C ALA A 260 -12.49 20.64 -15.73
N ARG A 261 -11.23 20.73 -15.27
CA ARG A 261 -10.67 21.95 -14.64
C ARG A 261 -10.52 23.12 -15.60
N ILE A 262 -10.12 22.85 -16.83
CA ILE A 262 -9.95 23.89 -17.86
C ILE A 262 -11.21 24.12 -18.69
N GLU A 263 -12.32 23.48 -18.34
CA GLU A 263 -13.62 23.57 -19.00
C GLU A 263 -13.55 23.35 -20.53
N PHE A 264 -12.69 22.43 -20.97
CA PHE A 264 -12.39 22.27 -22.40
C PHE A 264 -13.41 21.37 -23.11
N GLN A 265 -14.50 21.99 -23.56
CA GLN A 265 -15.62 21.37 -24.29
C GLN A 265 -15.22 20.44 -25.45
N PRO A 266 -14.18 20.71 -26.28
CA PRO A 266 -13.80 19.80 -27.36
C PRO A 266 -13.37 18.39 -26.90
N ALA A 267 -13.08 18.17 -25.61
CA ALA A 267 -12.75 16.86 -25.06
C ALA A 267 -13.96 15.91 -24.89
N MET A 268 -15.20 16.43 -24.90
CA MET A 268 -16.39 15.66 -24.52
C MET A 268 -16.57 14.38 -25.32
N GLY A 269 -16.35 14.41 -26.64
CA GLY A 269 -16.47 13.20 -27.48
C GLY A 269 -15.50 12.09 -27.09
N LYS A 270 -14.32 12.43 -26.54
CA LYS A 270 -13.37 11.44 -26.01
C LYS A 270 -13.73 10.98 -24.60
N LEU A 271 -14.29 11.87 -23.78
CA LEU A 271 -14.79 11.52 -22.46
C LEU A 271 -16.00 10.57 -22.53
N TYR A 272 -16.91 10.76 -23.50
CA TYR A 272 -18.00 9.81 -23.74
C TYR A 272 -17.48 8.41 -24.09
N ARG A 273 -16.48 8.31 -24.97
CA ARG A 273 -15.85 7.01 -25.26
C ARG A 273 -15.15 6.41 -24.04
N MET A 274 -14.52 7.24 -23.21
CA MET A 274 -13.90 6.80 -21.95
C MET A 274 -14.95 6.31 -20.94
N LEU A 275 -16.15 6.88 -20.93
CA LEU A 275 -17.28 6.46 -20.12
C LEU A 275 -17.81 5.08 -20.53
N ASP A 276 -17.69 4.73 -21.82
CA ASP A 276 -18.09 3.44 -22.39
C ASP A 276 -17.08 2.30 -22.15
N LEU A 277 -15.87 2.60 -21.65
CA LEU A 277 -14.89 1.58 -21.26
C LEU A 277 -15.44 0.70 -20.12
N SER A 278 -14.98 -0.53 -20.00
CA SER A 278 -15.33 -1.43 -18.90
C SER A 278 -14.61 -1.05 -17.58
N HIS A 279 -13.50 -0.32 -17.67
CA HIS A 279 -12.66 0.00 -16.51
C HIS A 279 -13.30 1.05 -15.57
N ARG A 280 -13.85 0.61 -14.43
CA ARG A 280 -14.60 1.42 -13.45
C ARG A 280 -13.98 2.77 -13.08
N ARG A 281 -12.67 2.82 -12.79
CA ARG A 281 -11.98 4.08 -12.46
C ARG A 281 -12.00 5.09 -13.62
N ALA A 282 -11.77 4.64 -14.85
CA ALA A 282 -11.81 5.49 -16.03
C ALA A 282 -13.24 6.00 -16.27
N ARG A 283 -14.24 5.12 -16.19
CA ARG A 283 -15.65 5.50 -16.30
C ARG A 283 -16.05 6.57 -15.28
N THR A 284 -15.67 6.37 -14.01
CA THR A 284 -16.01 7.30 -12.92
C THR A 284 -15.43 8.69 -13.16
N GLU A 285 -14.17 8.77 -13.62
CA GLU A 285 -13.49 10.03 -13.87
C GLU A 285 -14.00 10.72 -15.15
N ALA A 286 -14.34 9.95 -16.18
CA ALA A 286 -15.02 10.46 -17.36
C ALA A 286 -16.41 11.02 -17.04
N ALA A 287 -17.21 10.31 -16.24
CA ALA A 287 -18.54 10.75 -15.80
C ALA A 287 -18.46 12.05 -14.99
N ALA A 288 -17.52 12.13 -14.06
CA ALA A 288 -17.29 13.35 -13.29
C ALA A 288 -16.85 14.52 -14.16
N ALA A 289 -15.94 14.28 -15.12
CA ALA A 289 -15.51 15.32 -16.05
C ALA A 289 -16.66 15.80 -16.96
N LEU A 290 -17.45 14.88 -17.51
CA LEU A 290 -18.64 15.20 -18.31
C LEU A 290 -19.66 16.02 -17.50
N ALA A 291 -19.95 15.62 -16.26
CA ALA A 291 -20.85 16.35 -15.39
C ALA A 291 -20.36 17.78 -15.10
N LYS A 292 -19.06 17.96 -14.84
CA LYS A 292 -18.43 19.28 -14.65
C LYS A 292 -18.48 20.15 -15.91
N LEU A 293 -18.46 19.53 -17.10
CA LEU A 293 -18.61 20.23 -18.37
C LEU A 293 -20.06 20.54 -18.74
N GLY A 294 -21.03 20.16 -17.88
CA GLY A 294 -22.46 20.47 -18.05
C GLY A 294 -23.30 19.33 -18.65
N GLU A 295 -22.72 18.15 -18.87
CA GLU A 295 -23.44 17.02 -19.47
C GLU A 295 -24.22 16.23 -18.44
N THR A 296 -25.54 16.10 -18.64
CA THR A 296 -26.41 15.35 -17.73
C THR A 296 -26.08 13.87 -17.71
N ALA A 297 -25.66 13.30 -18.85
CA ALA A 297 -25.26 11.90 -18.95
C ALA A 297 -24.12 11.55 -17.97
N GLY A 298 -23.18 12.46 -17.73
CA GLY A 298 -22.12 12.26 -16.73
C GLY A 298 -22.68 12.20 -15.30
N SER A 299 -23.64 13.07 -14.97
CA SER A 299 -24.29 13.06 -13.66
C SER A 299 -25.15 11.81 -13.45
N ASP A 300 -25.89 11.40 -14.48
CA ASP A 300 -26.72 10.19 -14.46
C ASP A 300 -25.86 8.94 -14.26
N ALA A 301 -24.73 8.86 -14.98
CA ALA A 301 -23.78 7.77 -14.83
C ALA A 301 -23.12 7.74 -13.43
N LEU A 302 -22.80 8.89 -12.84
CA LEU A 302 -22.31 8.93 -11.45
C LEU A 302 -23.36 8.38 -10.47
N VAL A 303 -24.63 8.78 -10.62
CA VAL A 303 -25.73 8.30 -9.76
C VAL A 303 -25.89 6.78 -9.87
N GLU A 304 -25.82 6.23 -11.09
CA GLU A 304 -25.87 4.79 -11.33
C GLU A 304 -24.66 4.06 -10.71
N MET A 305 -23.45 4.57 -10.94
CA MET A 305 -22.20 3.98 -10.43
C MET A 305 -22.08 4.00 -8.90
N ALA A 306 -22.89 4.79 -8.19
CA ALA A 306 -22.96 4.71 -6.72
C ALA A 306 -23.38 3.30 -6.23
N GLY A 307 -24.05 2.52 -7.08
CA GLY A 307 -24.35 1.12 -6.81
C GLY A 307 -23.11 0.23 -6.73
N GLU A 308 -22.00 0.58 -7.41
CA GLU A 308 -20.77 -0.19 -7.46
C GLU A 308 -19.85 0.11 -6.25
N PRO A 309 -19.65 -0.82 -5.29
CA PRO A 309 -18.93 -0.52 -4.05
C PRO A 309 -17.51 0.01 -4.26
N LEU A 310 -16.77 -0.54 -5.23
CA LEU A 310 -15.37 -0.17 -5.48
C LEU A 310 -15.16 1.31 -5.85
N VAL A 311 -16.17 1.95 -6.45
CA VAL A 311 -16.09 3.37 -6.88
C VAL A 311 -17.03 4.28 -6.08
N ARG A 312 -17.88 3.71 -5.22
CA ARG A 312 -18.92 4.43 -4.48
C ARG A 312 -18.39 5.62 -3.67
N LEU A 313 -17.29 5.47 -2.93
CA LEU A 313 -16.72 6.58 -2.15
C LEU A 313 -16.23 7.73 -3.04
N ARG A 314 -15.65 7.39 -4.20
CA ARG A 314 -15.22 8.38 -5.19
C ARG A 314 -16.41 9.09 -5.83
N VAL A 315 -17.46 8.34 -6.17
CA VAL A 315 -18.73 8.86 -6.66
C VAL A 315 -19.37 9.78 -5.63
N HIS A 316 -19.40 9.41 -4.34
CA HIS A 316 -19.92 10.25 -3.27
C HIS A 316 -19.19 11.59 -3.19
N ALA A 317 -17.87 11.60 -3.31
CA ALA A 317 -17.09 12.83 -3.32
C ALA A 317 -17.49 13.74 -4.50
N TYR A 318 -17.58 13.19 -5.71
CA TYR A 318 -18.01 13.95 -6.88
C TYR A 318 -19.45 14.42 -6.82
N ALA A 319 -20.36 13.56 -6.36
CA ALA A 319 -21.76 13.89 -6.24
C ALA A 319 -22.00 15.01 -5.22
N LYS A 320 -21.20 15.08 -4.14
CA LYS A 320 -21.20 16.20 -3.20
C LYS A 320 -20.68 17.49 -3.83
N GLU A 321 -19.55 17.43 -4.54
CA GLU A 321 -18.98 18.59 -5.26
C GLU A 321 -19.96 19.16 -6.29
N LEU A 322 -20.67 18.29 -7.01
CA LEU A 322 -21.63 18.64 -8.06
C LEU A 322 -23.04 18.98 -7.53
N GLY A 323 -23.30 18.84 -6.23
CA GLY A 323 -24.63 19.07 -5.65
C GLY A 323 -25.70 18.04 -6.08
N ILE A 324 -25.30 16.84 -6.49
CA ILE A 324 -26.19 15.74 -6.94
C ILE A 324 -26.25 14.57 -5.95
N PHE A 325 -25.65 14.69 -4.76
CA PHE A 325 -25.59 13.60 -3.77
C PHE A 325 -26.97 13.05 -3.38
N GLU A 326 -27.98 13.91 -3.26
CA GLU A 326 -29.37 13.51 -2.95
C GLU A 326 -30.06 12.70 -4.06
N ARG A 327 -29.48 12.64 -5.27
CA ARG A 327 -29.99 11.80 -6.36
C ARG A 327 -29.57 10.34 -6.22
N ILE A 328 -28.56 10.05 -5.41
CA ILE A 328 -28.11 8.68 -5.13
C ILE A 328 -29.13 8.01 -4.22
N ALA A 329 -29.50 6.76 -4.54
CA ALA A 329 -30.43 5.99 -3.73
C ALA A 329 -29.95 5.88 -2.26
N GLU A 330 -30.86 6.01 -1.32
CA GLU A 330 -30.57 6.00 0.13
C GLU A 330 -29.79 4.74 0.56
N SER A 331 -30.13 3.59 -0.03
CA SER A 331 -29.42 2.33 0.21
C SER A 331 -27.92 2.42 -0.06
N HIS A 332 -27.50 3.21 -1.05
CA HIS A 332 -26.10 3.42 -1.41
C HIS A 332 -25.44 4.57 -0.62
N ARG A 333 -26.21 5.38 0.11
CA ARG A 333 -25.69 6.46 0.97
C ARG A 333 -25.55 6.05 2.44
N SER A 334 -26.22 4.97 2.83
CA SER A 334 -26.20 4.44 4.19
C SER A 334 -24.78 4.18 4.71
N GLU A 335 -24.60 4.22 6.04
CA GLU A 335 -23.32 3.92 6.67
C GLU A 335 -22.83 2.51 6.35
N ALA A 336 -23.74 1.53 6.27
CA ALA A 336 -23.43 0.18 5.84
C ALA A 336 -22.87 0.15 4.40
N ALA A 337 -23.44 0.92 3.47
CA ALA A 337 -22.92 1.00 2.11
C ALA A 337 -21.57 1.75 2.03
N VAL A 338 -21.32 2.71 2.93
CA VAL A 338 -20.00 3.34 3.06
C VAL A 338 -18.98 2.32 3.56
N ALA A 339 -19.31 1.55 4.61
CA ALA A 339 -18.46 0.49 5.16
C ALA A 339 -18.19 -0.63 4.13
N GLU A 340 -19.20 -1.06 3.38
CA GLU A 340 -19.06 -2.01 2.26
C GLU A 340 -18.03 -1.50 1.23
N ALA A 341 -18.11 -0.22 0.86
CA ALA A 341 -17.20 0.38 -0.11
C ALA A 341 -15.77 0.50 0.43
N GLU A 342 -15.59 0.89 1.70
CA GLU A 342 -14.30 0.91 2.40
C GLU A 342 -13.66 -0.49 2.39
N LEU A 343 -14.44 -1.52 2.73
CA LEU A 343 -13.97 -2.90 2.75
C LEU A 343 -13.64 -3.43 1.34
N VAL A 344 -14.48 -3.15 0.34
CA VAL A 344 -14.19 -3.56 -1.04
C VAL A 344 -12.92 -2.90 -1.57
N MET A 345 -12.68 -1.64 -1.24
CA MET A 345 -11.42 -0.96 -1.59
C MET A 345 -10.22 -1.61 -0.89
N TYR A 346 -10.35 -1.94 0.40
CA TYR A 346 -9.31 -2.66 1.15
C TYR A 346 -8.99 -4.03 0.53
N LEU A 347 -10.02 -4.84 0.25
CA LEU A 347 -9.85 -6.16 -0.36
C LEU A 347 -9.22 -6.08 -1.75
N ALA A 348 -9.54 -5.03 -2.51
CA ALA A 348 -8.96 -4.77 -3.83
C ALA A 348 -7.53 -4.22 -3.80
N ASP A 349 -6.98 -3.87 -2.64
CA ASP A 349 -5.60 -3.41 -2.53
C ASP A 349 -4.60 -4.52 -2.91
N PRO A 350 -3.51 -4.23 -3.65
CA PRO A 350 -2.50 -5.23 -4.03
C PRO A 350 -1.83 -5.97 -2.86
N SER A 351 -1.80 -5.38 -1.66
CA SER A 351 -1.31 -6.04 -0.45
C SER A 351 -2.29 -7.08 0.13
N CYS A 352 -3.54 -7.04 -0.32
CA CYS A 352 -4.60 -7.99 0.02
C CYS A 352 -4.82 -8.97 -1.14
N PHE A 353 -5.92 -8.84 -1.89
CA PHE A 353 -6.21 -9.70 -3.05
C PHE A 353 -5.87 -9.05 -4.40
N GLY A 354 -5.73 -7.72 -4.44
CA GLY A 354 -5.40 -6.95 -5.66
C GLY A 354 -6.55 -6.73 -6.64
N PHE A 355 -7.75 -7.21 -6.33
CA PHE A 355 -8.97 -6.95 -7.09
C PHE A 355 -10.22 -7.10 -6.21
N ALA A 356 -11.33 -6.46 -6.61
CA ALA A 356 -12.57 -6.50 -5.85
C ALA A 356 -13.21 -7.90 -5.85
N PRO A 357 -13.93 -8.30 -4.78
CA PRO A 357 -14.65 -9.56 -4.73
C PRO A 357 -15.77 -9.63 -5.77
N ALA A 358 -16.18 -10.85 -6.12
CA ALA A 358 -17.29 -11.10 -7.05
C ALA A 358 -18.65 -10.81 -6.41
N SER A 359 -18.77 -10.99 -5.10
CA SER A 359 -19.94 -10.58 -4.31
C SER A 359 -19.52 -10.18 -2.89
N ILE A 360 -20.31 -9.31 -2.28
CA ILE A 360 -20.19 -8.91 -0.89
C ILE A 360 -21.62 -8.73 -0.32
N GLU A 361 -21.85 -9.24 0.89
CA GLU A 361 -23.17 -9.24 1.54
C GLU A 361 -22.99 -8.88 3.02
N LEU A 362 -23.86 -8.01 3.54
CA LEU A 362 -23.86 -7.64 4.95
C LEU A 362 -24.43 -8.80 5.78
N GLU A 363 -23.63 -9.35 6.67
CA GLU A 363 -24.05 -10.46 7.55
C GLU A 363 -24.56 -9.95 8.89
N ASP A 364 -23.89 -8.93 9.45
CA ASP A 364 -24.25 -8.38 10.75
C ASP A 364 -23.80 -6.93 10.90
N ALA A 365 -24.53 -6.18 11.73
CA ALA A 365 -24.22 -4.80 12.10
C ALA A 365 -24.58 -4.57 13.56
N ARG A 366 -23.61 -4.14 14.37
CA ARG A 366 -23.79 -3.94 15.82
C ARG A 366 -22.96 -2.79 16.35
N ASP A 367 -23.48 -2.12 17.36
CA ASP A 367 -22.72 -1.16 18.15
C ASP A 367 -21.98 -1.88 19.28
N LEU A 368 -20.66 -1.78 19.30
CA LEU A 368 -19.80 -2.45 20.26
C LEU A 368 -18.82 -1.47 20.89
N PHE A 369 -18.61 -1.54 22.20
CA PHE A 369 -17.42 -0.98 22.85
C PHE A 369 -16.19 -1.74 22.35
N TRP A 370 -15.57 -1.19 21.31
CA TRP A 370 -14.45 -1.79 20.60
C TRP A 370 -13.12 -1.44 21.30
N PRO A 371 -12.16 -2.39 21.42
CA PRO A 371 -10.86 -2.10 22.02
C PRO A 371 -10.16 -0.90 21.38
N GLY A 372 -9.65 0.01 22.20
CA GLY A 372 -8.96 1.23 21.74
C GLY A 372 -9.87 2.44 21.48
N TYR A 373 -11.19 2.30 21.63
CA TYR A 373 -12.16 3.39 21.47
C TYR A 373 -12.89 3.67 22.79
N GLU A 374 -13.12 4.94 23.10
CA GLU A 374 -13.85 5.36 24.31
C GLU A 374 -15.37 5.21 24.17
N GLU A 375 -15.88 5.41 22.95
CA GLU A 375 -17.30 5.34 22.61
C GLU A 375 -17.62 4.05 21.83
N PRO A 376 -18.86 3.53 21.92
CA PRO A 376 -19.31 2.43 21.07
C PRO A 376 -19.09 2.73 19.59
N GLN A 377 -18.62 1.74 18.85
CA GLN A 377 -18.38 1.80 17.42
C GLN A 377 -19.40 0.91 16.71
N THR A 378 -19.98 1.39 15.61
CA THR A 378 -20.80 0.55 14.74
C THR A 378 -19.89 -0.32 13.88
N CYS A 379 -19.93 -1.62 14.14
CA CYS A 379 -19.12 -2.64 13.49
C CYS A 379 -19.96 -3.42 12.49
N TYR A 380 -19.47 -3.52 11.25
CA TYR A 380 -20.13 -4.23 10.17
C TYR A 380 -19.32 -5.46 9.76
N LEU A 381 -19.96 -6.63 9.74
CA LEU A 381 -19.39 -7.86 9.19
C LEU A 381 -19.99 -8.12 7.82
N PHE A 382 -19.11 -8.36 6.85
CA PHE A 382 -19.51 -8.72 5.49
C PHE A 382 -18.98 -10.09 5.12
N ARG A 383 -19.82 -10.89 4.45
CA ARG A 383 -19.37 -12.05 3.71
C ARG A 383 -18.96 -11.61 2.32
N PHE A 384 -17.75 -11.96 1.91
CA PHE A 384 -17.28 -11.72 0.54
C PHE A 384 -16.95 -13.03 -0.15
N THR A 385 -17.05 -13.05 -1.48
CA THR A 385 -16.69 -14.21 -2.30
C THR A 385 -15.86 -13.82 -3.51
N TYR A 386 -14.77 -14.55 -3.74
CA TYR A 386 -13.96 -14.52 -4.94
C TYR A 386 -14.21 -15.78 -5.77
N ARG A 387 -14.46 -15.61 -7.07
CA ARG A 387 -14.54 -16.71 -8.02
C ARG A 387 -13.21 -16.85 -8.74
N LEU A 388 -12.43 -17.86 -8.36
CA LEU A 388 -11.12 -18.14 -8.93
C LEU A 388 -11.21 -19.38 -9.85
N PRO A 389 -10.26 -19.57 -10.79
CA PRO A 389 -10.22 -20.77 -11.62
C PRO A 389 -10.15 -22.08 -10.81
N GLN A 390 -9.58 -22.04 -9.61
CA GLN A 390 -9.38 -23.18 -8.72
C GLN A 390 -10.57 -23.44 -7.77
N GLY A 391 -11.56 -22.56 -7.74
CA GLY A 391 -12.72 -22.66 -6.85
C GLY A 391 -13.21 -21.31 -6.34
N GLU A 392 -14.19 -21.34 -5.45
CA GLU A 392 -14.67 -20.16 -4.75
C GLU A 392 -13.92 -19.99 -3.43
N LEU A 393 -13.51 -18.76 -3.13
CA LEU A 393 -13.00 -18.37 -1.83
C LEU A 393 -14.03 -17.47 -1.17
N THR A 394 -14.59 -17.91 -0.06
CA THR A 394 -15.56 -17.15 0.73
C THR A 394 -15.02 -16.93 2.14
N ASN A 395 -15.19 -15.74 2.71
CA ASN A 395 -14.85 -15.50 4.11
C ASN A 395 -15.71 -14.37 4.69
N LEU A 396 -15.61 -14.16 6.00
CA LEU A 396 -16.10 -12.97 6.68
C LEU A 396 -14.98 -11.94 6.80
N ALA A 397 -15.34 -10.66 6.75
CA ALA A 397 -14.45 -9.54 6.95
C ALA A 397 -15.12 -8.46 7.80
N LEU A 398 -14.32 -7.79 8.62
CA LEU A 398 -14.74 -6.60 9.35
C LEU A 398 -14.54 -5.39 8.45
N ALA A 399 -15.55 -4.55 8.30
CA ALA A 399 -15.41 -3.27 7.59
C ALA A 399 -15.07 -2.10 8.52
N ARG A 400 -15.52 -2.14 9.79
CA ARG A 400 -15.32 -1.08 10.78
C ARG A 400 -15.10 -1.64 12.18
N PRO A 401 -14.29 -0.98 13.03
CA PRO A 401 -13.75 0.37 12.85
C PRO A 401 -12.56 0.46 11.89
N VAL A 402 -11.88 -0.65 11.61
CA VAL A 402 -10.80 -0.75 10.62
C VAL A 402 -11.09 -1.94 9.70
N PRO A 403 -11.10 -1.76 8.36
CA PRO A 403 -11.27 -2.86 7.44
C PRO A 403 -10.18 -3.93 7.62
N HIS A 404 -10.57 -5.18 7.84
CA HIS A 404 -9.63 -6.28 7.97
C HIS A 404 -10.22 -7.63 7.55
N VAL A 405 -9.33 -8.49 7.05
CA VAL A 405 -9.61 -9.89 6.73
C VAL A 405 -8.46 -10.76 7.20
N THR A 406 -8.78 -11.91 7.79
CA THR A 406 -7.79 -12.90 8.20
C THR A 406 -7.62 -13.96 7.11
N GLY A 407 -6.45 -14.59 7.08
CA GLY A 407 -6.18 -15.71 6.18
C GLY A 407 -6.96 -16.99 6.54
N ALA A 408 -7.43 -17.10 7.79
CA ALA A 408 -8.23 -18.22 8.25
C ALA A 408 -9.70 -18.08 7.86
N ASP A 409 -10.37 -19.20 7.61
CA ASP A 409 -11.79 -19.25 7.30
C ASP A 409 -12.62 -19.08 8.57
N LEU A 410 -13.35 -17.96 8.66
CA LEU A 410 -14.20 -17.65 9.80
C LEU A 410 -15.67 -18.04 9.58
N THR A 411 -16.00 -18.65 8.44
CA THR A 411 -17.40 -18.90 8.06
C THR A 411 -18.12 -19.93 8.92
N ASP A 412 -17.37 -20.79 9.62
CA ASP A 412 -17.88 -21.79 10.57
C ASP A 412 -18.02 -21.26 12.01
N LEU A 413 -17.59 -20.03 12.28
CA LEU A 413 -17.68 -19.41 13.60
C LEU A 413 -19.00 -18.66 13.79
N ASP A 414 -19.48 -18.59 15.03
CA ASP A 414 -20.57 -17.71 15.40
C ASP A 414 -20.16 -16.23 15.17
N LEU A 415 -21.10 -15.37 14.77
CA LEU A 415 -20.80 -13.97 14.47
C LEU A 415 -20.15 -13.22 15.65
N ARG A 416 -20.48 -13.61 16.89
CA ARG A 416 -19.83 -13.07 18.11
C ARG A 416 -18.33 -13.45 18.16
N ASP A 417 -18.00 -14.67 17.78
CA ASP A 417 -16.61 -15.16 17.69
C ASP A 417 -15.85 -14.45 16.57
N VAL A 418 -16.53 -14.17 15.46
CA VAL A 418 -15.95 -13.40 14.35
C VAL A 418 -15.58 -12.00 14.83
N TYR A 419 -16.48 -11.29 15.53
CA TYR A 419 -16.14 -10.00 16.15
C TYR A 419 -15.00 -10.13 17.16
N ALA A 420 -14.98 -11.18 17.97
CA ALA A 420 -13.90 -11.42 18.93
C ALA A 420 -12.54 -11.62 18.24
N VAL A 421 -12.45 -12.41 17.16
CA VAL A 421 -11.20 -12.54 16.38
C VAL A 421 -10.67 -11.18 15.97
N TYR A 422 -11.50 -10.32 15.39
CA TYR A 422 -11.06 -9.00 14.95
C TYR A 422 -10.76 -8.03 16.11
N ALA A 423 -11.51 -8.10 17.20
CA ALA A 423 -11.28 -7.29 18.38
C ALA A 423 -9.95 -7.65 19.07
N GLY A 424 -9.62 -8.94 19.16
CA GLY A 424 -8.34 -9.39 19.68
C GLY A 424 -7.17 -9.03 18.76
N TRP A 425 -7.36 -9.15 17.44
CA TRP A 425 -6.37 -8.71 16.45
C TRP A 425 -6.07 -7.21 16.55
N HIS A 426 -7.10 -6.37 16.73
CA HIS A 426 -6.95 -4.91 16.80
C HIS A 426 -6.53 -4.42 18.19
N ALA A 427 -6.56 -5.27 19.21
CA ALA A 427 -6.19 -4.87 20.56
C ALA A 427 -4.68 -4.58 20.64
N GLU A 428 -4.33 -3.35 21.03
CA GLU A 428 -2.95 -2.92 21.29
C GLU A 428 -2.81 -2.47 22.74
N HIS A 429 -1.90 -3.10 23.49
CA HIS A 429 -1.58 -2.71 24.86
C HIS A 429 -0.19 -3.23 25.26
N ASP A 430 0.56 -2.49 26.10
CA ASP A 430 1.91 -2.89 26.54
C ASP A 430 1.94 -4.24 27.30
N GLU A 431 0.82 -4.59 27.94
CA GLU A 431 0.62 -5.86 28.65
C GLU A 431 -0.02 -6.97 27.80
N LEU A 432 -0.26 -6.70 26.50
CA LEU A 432 -0.70 -7.68 25.51
C LEU A 432 0.43 -7.87 24.50
N ARG A 433 1.22 -8.93 24.66
CA ARG A 433 2.36 -9.19 23.75
C ARG A 433 2.56 -10.67 23.49
N ARG A 434 3.02 -10.98 22.28
CA ARG A 434 3.42 -12.32 21.86
C ARG A 434 4.94 -12.40 21.84
N VAL A 435 5.49 -13.50 22.36
CA VAL A 435 6.92 -13.72 22.51
C VAL A 435 7.26 -15.09 21.92
N ALA A 436 8.23 -15.11 21.01
CA ALA A 436 8.73 -16.35 20.46
C ALA A 436 9.34 -17.22 21.56
N ILE A 437 9.12 -18.53 21.48
CA ILE A 437 9.68 -19.48 22.44
C ILE A 437 11.19 -19.64 22.16
N ASP A 438 12.03 -19.23 23.10
CA ASP A 438 13.45 -19.57 23.13
C ASP A 438 13.73 -20.62 24.21
N LEU A 439 13.83 -21.88 23.80
CA LEU A 439 14.10 -23.01 24.72
C LEU A 439 15.50 -22.97 25.34
N ARG A 440 16.38 -22.03 24.95
CA ARG A 440 17.65 -21.80 25.64
C ARG A 440 17.47 -21.02 26.95
N LEU A 441 16.29 -20.40 27.14
CA LEU A 441 15.93 -19.71 28.37
C LEU A 441 15.21 -20.69 29.32
N PRO A 442 15.76 -20.99 30.52
CA PRO A 442 15.19 -21.97 31.44
C PRO A 442 13.74 -21.67 31.87
N GLU A 443 13.35 -20.39 31.89
CA GLU A 443 11.98 -19.98 32.20
C GLU A 443 10.99 -20.46 31.12
N HIS A 444 11.35 -20.30 29.84
CA HIS A 444 10.49 -20.69 28.71
C HIS A 444 10.37 -22.21 28.66
N GLU A 445 11.48 -22.93 28.78
CA GLU A 445 11.50 -24.41 28.83
C GLU A 445 10.57 -24.92 29.93
N ARG A 446 10.69 -24.39 31.16
CA ARG A 446 9.85 -24.79 32.29
C ARG A 446 8.37 -24.55 32.03
N LEU A 447 8.00 -23.39 31.47
CA LEU A 447 6.59 -23.06 31.18
C LEU A 447 6.01 -23.99 30.12
N VAL A 448 6.77 -24.25 29.05
CA VAL A 448 6.35 -25.12 27.95
C VAL A 448 6.20 -26.56 28.44
N ASP A 449 7.15 -27.08 29.23
CA ASP A 449 7.09 -28.43 29.79
C ASP A 449 5.89 -28.61 30.72
N GLN A 450 5.64 -27.63 31.60
CA GLN A 450 4.48 -27.64 32.50
C GLN A 450 3.17 -27.64 31.71
N ALA A 451 3.06 -26.80 30.69
CA ALA A 451 1.90 -26.76 29.81
C ALA A 451 1.70 -28.11 29.11
N CYS A 452 2.74 -28.66 28.50
CA CYS A 452 2.65 -29.92 27.75
C CYS A 452 2.29 -31.11 28.64
N GLN A 453 2.86 -31.20 29.85
CA GLN A 453 2.49 -32.23 30.83
C GLN A 453 1.02 -32.14 31.23
N ARG A 454 0.51 -30.91 31.46
CA ARG A 454 -0.91 -30.67 31.80
C ARG A 454 -1.83 -31.10 30.65
N LEU A 455 -1.50 -30.71 29.42
CA LEU A 455 -2.25 -31.08 28.22
C LEU A 455 -2.27 -32.59 27.97
N GLN A 456 -1.15 -33.29 28.17
CA GLN A 456 -1.10 -34.76 28.06
C GLN A 456 -2.01 -35.44 29.09
N ALA A 457 -2.08 -34.92 30.32
CA ALA A 457 -2.99 -35.43 31.34
C ALA A 457 -4.47 -35.25 30.96
N HIS A 458 -4.78 -34.24 30.14
CA HIS A 458 -6.13 -33.97 29.61
C HIS A 458 -6.38 -34.56 28.21
N LEU A 459 -5.59 -35.58 27.82
CA LEU A 459 -5.76 -36.37 26.60
C LEU A 459 -5.50 -35.62 25.28
N PHE A 460 -4.75 -34.52 25.33
CA PHE A 460 -4.20 -33.90 24.13
C PHE A 460 -2.92 -34.63 23.68
N HIS A 461 -2.73 -34.71 22.37
CA HIS A 461 -1.54 -35.29 21.74
C HIS A 461 -1.04 -34.40 20.60
N ASP A 462 0.10 -34.77 20.01
CA ASP A 462 0.79 -34.01 18.94
C ASP A 462 1.02 -32.53 19.29
N LEU A 463 1.48 -32.31 20.52
CA LEU A 463 1.69 -30.97 21.08
C LEU A 463 2.83 -30.23 20.38
N GLN A 464 2.51 -29.07 19.81
CA GLN A 464 3.45 -28.16 19.16
C GLN A 464 3.29 -26.75 19.76
N PRO A 465 4.16 -26.38 20.73
CA PRO A 465 4.18 -25.03 21.28
C PRO A 465 4.46 -24.01 20.18
N ALA A 466 3.59 -23.01 20.04
CA ALA A 466 3.70 -21.97 19.01
C ALA A 466 4.43 -20.73 19.53
N PHE A 467 3.89 -20.12 20.59
CA PHE A 467 4.46 -18.93 21.22
C PHE A 467 4.01 -18.80 22.69
N LEU A 468 4.69 -17.93 23.43
CA LEU A 468 4.21 -17.42 24.72
C LEU A 468 3.49 -16.11 24.50
N ALA A 469 2.47 -15.83 25.31
CA ALA A 469 1.82 -14.54 25.35
C ALA A 469 1.76 -14.00 26.78
N ASP A 470 1.89 -12.69 26.92
CA ASP A 470 1.47 -11.98 28.13
C ASP A 470 0.11 -11.36 27.87
N TYR A 471 -0.77 -11.52 28.85
CA TYR A 471 -2.12 -10.97 28.84
C TYR A 471 -2.46 -10.44 30.23
N PHE A 472 -2.34 -9.12 30.41
CA PHE A 472 -2.64 -8.42 31.67
C PHE A 472 -2.04 -9.10 32.92
N GLY A 473 -0.72 -9.30 32.88
CA GLY A 473 0.04 -9.96 33.95
C GLY A 473 -0.03 -11.49 33.96
N THR A 474 -0.84 -12.11 33.10
CA THR A 474 -0.94 -13.56 32.98
C THR A 474 -0.10 -14.07 31.81
N ARG A 475 0.80 -15.02 32.08
CA ARG A 475 1.55 -15.72 31.05
C ARG A 475 0.72 -16.88 30.49
N ILE A 476 0.57 -16.93 29.17
CA ILE A 476 -0.16 -17.96 28.43
C ILE A 476 0.81 -18.70 27.51
N VAL A 477 0.76 -20.04 27.52
CA VAL A 477 1.44 -20.88 26.53
C VAL A 477 0.44 -21.28 25.46
N VAL A 478 0.70 -20.92 24.21
CA VAL A 478 -0.17 -21.28 23.08
C VAL A 478 0.41 -22.51 22.39
N VAL A 479 -0.39 -23.57 22.30
CA VAL A 479 0.05 -24.89 21.84
C VAL A 479 -0.92 -25.42 20.81
N SER A 480 -0.45 -25.73 19.61
CA SER A 480 -1.23 -26.53 18.65
C SER A 480 -1.25 -27.98 19.11
N ALA A 481 -2.42 -28.63 19.07
CA ALA A 481 -2.62 -29.97 19.61
C ALA A 481 -3.75 -30.70 18.87
N VAL A 482 -3.86 -31.99 19.13
CA VAL A 482 -4.98 -32.84 18.70
C VAL A 482 -5.71 -33.40 19.92
N ARG A 483 -7.05 -33.33 19.90
CA ARG A 483 -7.94 -33.93 20.91
C ARG A 483 -8.96 -34.83 20.22
N GLY A 484 -8.88 -36.14 20.48
CA GLY A 484 -9.62 -37.12 19.68
C GLY A 484 -9.11 -37.09 18.23
N ASP A 485 -10.01 -36.87 17.27
CA ASP A 485 -9.66 -36.74 15.85
C ASP A 485 -9.66 -35.27 15.36
N MET A 486 -9.73 -34.31 16.27
CA MET A 486 -9.79 -32.88 15.95
C MET A 486 -8.49 -32.17 16.32
N ALA A 487 -7.87 -31.55 15.32
CA ALA A 487 -6.77 -30.63 15.52
C ALA A 487 -7.28 -29.24 15.94
N GLY A 488 -6.43 -28.44 16.58
CA GLY A 488 -6.77 -27.13 17.11
C GLY A 488 -5.64 -26.52 17.94
N THR A 489 -5.97 -25.47 18.69
CA THR A 489 -5.04 -24.74 19.54
C THR A 489 -5.55 -24.71 20.97
N VAL A 490 -4.68 -25.00 21.93
CA VAL A 490 -4.96 -24.83 23.36
C VAL A 490 -4.18 -23.63 23.88
N LEU A 491 -4.88 -22.76 24.61
CA LEU A 491 -4.29 -21.66 25.37
C LEU A 491 -4.20 -22.06 26.83
N VAL A 492 -2.97 -22.15 27.35
CA VAL A 492 -2.68 -22.66 28.68
C VAL A 492 -2.24 -21.52 29.59
N SER A 493 -3.11 -21.11 30.51
CA SER A 493 -2.77 -20.17 31.59
C SER A 493 -2.66 -20.91 32.93
N PRO A 494 -2.18 -20.28 34.02
CA PRO A 494 -2.18 -20.89 35.35
C PRO A 494 -3.57 -21.30 35.83
N GLU A 495 -4.61 -20.56 35.43
CA GLU A 495 -5.98 -20.71 35.94
C GLU A 495 -6.85 -21.61 35.05
N GLN A 496 -6.59 -21.64 33.74
CA GLN A 496 -7.47 -22.32 32.79
C GLN A 496 -6.76 -22.86 31.53
N GLU A 497 -7.48 -23.73 30.83
CA GLU A 497 -7.17 -24.22 29.49
C GLU A 497 -8.33 -23.88 28.57
N VAL A 498 -8.05 -23.19 27.47
CA VAL A 498 -9.08 -22.87 26.47
C VAL A 498 -8.74 -23.61 25.19
N TRP A 499 -9.65 -24.48 24.73
CA TRP A 499 -9.51 -25.21 23.47
C TRP A 499 -10.24 -24.48 22.35
N VAL A 500 -9.53 -24.21 21.26
CA VAL A 500 -10.08 -23.64 20.02
C VAL A 500 -9.90 -24.67 18.91
N PRO A 501 -10.98 -25.29 18.39
CA PRO A 501 -10.87 -26.24 17.30
C PRO A 501 -10.39 -25.53 16.02
N GLN A 502 -9.62 -26.24 15.19
CA GLN A 502 -8.99 -25.68 14.00
C GLN A 502 -10.00 -25.26 12.91
N GLY A 503 -11.20 -25.86 12.89
CA GLY A 503 -12.25 -25.58 11.90
C GLY A 503 -11.92 -26.15 10.52
N SER A 504 -12.27 -25.41 9.47
CA SER A 504 -12.04 -25.75 8.06
C SER A 504 -10.59 -26.18 7.77
N THR A 505 -10.42 -27.30 7.06
CA THR A 505 -9.10 -27.89 6.81
C THR A 505 -8.27 -27.15 5.77
N LEU A 506 -8.90 -26.36 4.89
CA LEU A 506 -8.21 -25.65 3.81
C LEU A 506 -7.57 -24.33 4.28
N ARG A 507 -8.26 -23.61 5.18
CA ARG A 507 -7.81 -22.33 5.76
C ARG A 507 -8.12 -22.34 7.26
N PRO A 508 -7.36 -23.15 8.01
CA PRO A 508 -7.65 -23.36 9.41
C PRO A 508 -7.43 -22.11 10.27
N LEU A 509 -8.09 -22.06 11.43
CA LEU A 509 -7.72 -21.14 12.50
C LEU A 509 -6.29 -21.47 12.95
N THR A 510 -5.38 -20.51 12.79
CA THR A 510 -4.00 -20.64 13.25
C THR A 510 -3.90 -20.36 14.75
N ALA A 511 -2.75 -20.65 15.35
CA ALA A 511 -2.51 -20.36 16.76
C ALA A 511 -2.63 -18.85 17.07
N GLU A 512 -2.24 -17.99 16.13
CA GLU A 512 -2.41 -16.54 16.22
C GLU A 512 -3.89 -16.15 16.24
N VAL A 513 -4.68 -16.68 15.30
CA VAL A 513 -6.12 -16.37 15.22
C VAL A 513 -6.88 -16.92 16.43
N ALA A 514 -6.49 -18.09 16.94
CA ALA A 514 -7.05 -18.67 18.17
C ALA A 514 -6.73 -17.81 19.41
N PHE A 515 -5.52 -17.23 19.48
CA PHE A 515 -5.16 -16.28 20.52
C PHE A 515 -5.95 -14.97 20.39
N ASP A 516 -6.13 -14.46 19.17
CA ASP A 516 -6.95 -13.27 18.92
C ASP A 516 -8.42 -13.50 19.31
N LEU A 517 -8.96 -14.67 18.99
CA LEU A 517 -10.28 -15.07 19.45
C LEU A 517 -10.37 -15.03 20.99
N PHE A 518 -9.42 -15.64 21.69
CA PHE A 518 -9.39 -15.63 23.15
C PHE A 518 -9.36 -14.22 23.75
N VAL A 519 -8.45 -13.36 23.26
CA VAL A 519 -8.33 -11.97 23.73
C VAL A 519 -9.61 -11.20 23.46
N GLY A 520 -10.15 -11.31 22.25
CA GLY A 520 -11.37 -10.57 21.89
C GLY A 520 -12.60 -11.05 22.64
N ARG A 521 -12.72 -12.34 22.95
CA ARG A 521 -13.81 -12.87 23.79
C ARG A 521 -13.81 -12.22 25.17
N ASP A 522 -12.64 -12.16 25.82
CA ASP A 522 -12.50 -11.54 27.14
C ASP A 522 -12.76 -10.03 27.08
N LEU A 523 -12.16 -9.32 26.12
CA LEU A 523 -12.35 -7.87 25.97
C LEU A 523 -13.81 -7.52 25.66
N LEU A 524 -14.39 -8.09 24.60
CA LEU A 524 -15.77 -7.79 24.23
C LEU A 524 -16.76 -8.27 25.30
N GLY A 525 -16.47 -9.37 25.99
CA GLY A 525 -17.30 -9.87 27.09
C GLY A 525 -17.33 -8.95 28.32
N ARG A 526 -16.24 -8.21 28.60
CA ARG A 526 -16.17 -7.26 29.71
C ARG A 526 -16.91 -5.96 29.44
N PHE A 527 -16.85 -5.47 28.20
CA PHE A 527 -17.34 -4.13 27.85
C PHE A 527 -18.71 -4.10 27.18
N ASN A 528 -19.23 -5.25 26.71
CA ASN A 528 -20.50 -5.31 26.00
C ASN A 528 -21.50 -6.25 26.70
N HIS A 529 -22.76 -5.84 26.74
CA HIS A 529 -23.86 -6.69 27.17
C HIS A 529 -24.43 -7.45 25.97
N TRP A 530 -24.47 -8.77 26.06
CA TRP A 530 -25.00 -9.64 25.01
C TRP A 530 -26.35 -10.21 25.46
N ASP A 531 -27.42 -9.91 24.71
CA ASP A 531 -28.81 -10.21 25.13
C ASP A 531 -29.13 -11.73 25.25
N ASP A 532 -28.39 -12.61 24.58
CA ASP A 532 -28.67 -14.07 24.60
C ASP A 532 -27.88 -14.87 25.66
N GLY A 533 -27.52 -14.23 26.78
CA GLY A 533 -26.55 -14.78 27.72
C GLY A 533 -25.13 -14.45 27.27
N GLY A 534 -24.30 -13.98 28.21
CA GLY A 534 -22.92 -13.60 27.94
C GLY A 534 -22.08 -14.74 27.39
N TRP A 535 -20.79 -14.51 27.23
CA TRP A 535 -19.80 -15.58 27.06
C TRP A 535 -19.76 -16.43 28.34
N SER A 536 -20.84 -17.16 28.65
CA SER A 536 -20.87 -18.06 29.78
C SER A 536 -20.00 -19.24 29.42
N ASP A 537 -18.91 -19.42 30.18
CA ASP A 537 -18.01 -20.57 30.17
C ASP A 537 -18.79 -21.88 29.96
N ASN A 538 -18.85 -22.33 28.71
CA ASN A 538 -19.34 -23.65 28.35
C ASN A 538 -18.27 -24.28 27.46
N GLY A 539 -17.36 -25.03 28.09
CA GLY A 539 -16.53 -26.03 27.41
C GLY A 539 -15.05 -25.96 27.73
#